data_AF-C1LE82-F1
#
_entry.id   AF-C1LE82-F1
#
_cell.length_a   1.000
_cell.length_b   1.000
_cell.length_c   1.000
_cell.angle_alpha   90.00
_cell.angle_beta   90.00
_cell.angle_gamma   90.00
#
_symmetry.space_group_name_H-M   'P 1'
#
loop_
_entity.id
_entity.type
_entity.pdbx_description
1 polymer ?
#
loop_
_entity_poly.entity_id
_entity_poly.type
_entity_poly.pdbx_seq_one_letter_code
_entity_poly.pdbx_strand_id
1 'polypeptide(L)'
;MTANTIDSLGNITWWGFTPALNLIECLKKYCPSEADIFDDINILCVGMTDSRHILRTLSSNATETDKFKTVIIILLCKFSDQFYVVEAFHETYARMMLQLYTALECSTRVNLQDKTEFYLEIFGNIMIRDVTYKYLINAANDLIRLVTNLGCLTPLKIFNLTYLKFKERDMLESILKFWRGNDGTKFDAGKCWDYRLRKHLGTRYDAIPNIFDWDCSITLHDRKATTVNAKEYAYWRQHGMAFELREANYNVSNRSLASGRIFKNSAGEKGIYWGYWGDIICSPFLAFGIDTSECCALSRLVNGKHAYAASTISEVNVRRMLWQLENHKECPLHIAIPFLDSSTTSNDFDISGKTHVSSQYDSVVNNGTYNNEDYLNNKNDNYMYTDSKSTYHYLMIQMDKNIC
;
A
#
# COMPACT_ATOMS: atom_id res chain seq x y z
N MET A 1 21.25 3.22 -24.89
CA MET A 1 19.91 2.61 -24.75
C MET A 1 19.45 2.81 -23.33
N THR A 2 18.50 3.72 -23.13
CA THR A 2 17.82 3.93 -21.84
C THR A 2 17.14 2.64 -21.42
N ALA A 3 17.25 2.26 -20.16
CA ALA A 3 16.44 1.18 -19.60
C ALA A 3 14.96 1.48 -19.94
N ASN A 4 14.22 0.51 -20.49
CA ASN A 4 12.78 0.69 -20.67
C ASN A 4 12.11 0.69 -19.29
N THR A 5 12.04 1.87 -18.66
CA THR A 5 11.50 2.08 -17.31
C THR A 5 10.06 1.56 -17.18
N ILE A 6 9.30 1.60 -18.28
CA ILE A 6 7.91 1.13 -18.35
C ILE A 6 7.81 -0.37 -18.04
N ASP A 7 8.70 -1.19 -18.62
CA ASP A 7 8.68 -2.65 -18.39
C ASP A 7 8.99 -3.00 -16.93
N SER A 8 9.81 -2.20 -16.24
CA SER A 8 10.19 -2.42 -14.85
C SER A 8 9.15 -1.99 -13.82
N LEU A 9 8.41 -0.91 -14.06
CA LEU A 9 7.26 -0.55 -13.22
C LEU A 9 6.16 -1.61 -13.31
N GLY A 10 6.11 -2.33 -14.45
CA GLY A 10 5.12 -3.36 -14.68
C GLY A 10 3.76 -2.79 -15.05
N ASN A 11 2.79 -3.68 -15.19
CA ASN A 11 1.46 -3.34 -15.68
C ASN A 11 0.44 -3.31 -14.53
N ILE A 12 0.83 -3.70 -13.32
CA ILE A 12 -0.02 -3.64 -12.13
C ILE A 12 0.75 -2.93 -11.03
N THR A 13 0.19 -1.83 -10.54
CA THR A 13 0.69 -1.15 -9.36
C THR A 13 0.14 -1.86 -8.13
N TRP A 14 1.02 -2.46 -7.33
CA TRP A 14 0.63 -3.20 -6.11
C TRP A 14 0.62 -2.33 -4.85
N TRP A 15 1.27 -1.18 -4.88
CA TRP A 15 1.32 -0.22 -3.79
C TRP A 15 1.48 1.18 -4.38
N GLY A 16 1.00 2.17 -3.67
CA GLY A 16 1.09 3.57 -4.03
C GLY A 16 2.49 4.14 -3.78
N PHE A 17 2.77 5.24 -4.47
CA PHE A 17 4.08 5.90 -4.46
C PHE A 17 4.12 7.17 -3.62
N THR A 18 3.19 7.31 -2.67
CA THR A 18 3.12 8.46 -1.76
C THR A 18 2.89 7.98 -0.33
N PRO A 19 3.13 8.82 0.67
CA PRO A 19 2.68 8.55 2.04
C PRO A 19 1.17 8.39 2.11
N ALA A 20 0.68 7.60 3.06
CA ALA A 20 -0.74 7.50 3.35
C ALA A 20 -1.30 8.87 3.79
N LEU A 21 -2.39 9.29 3.13
CA LEU A 21 -3.06 10.57 3.38
C LEU A 21 -4.35 10.33 4.17
N ASN A 22 -4.66 11.21 5.11
CA ASN A 22 -6.01 11.34 5.66
C ASN A 22 -6.85 12.16 4.66
N LEU A 23 -7.78 11.50 3.98
CA LEU A 23 -8.58 12.11 2.92
C LEU A 23 -9.56 13.16 3.46
N ILE A 24 -10.01 13.01 4.70
CA ILE A 24 -10.88 13.98 5.38
C ILE A 24 -10.09 15.25 5.75
N GLU A 25 -8.87 15.10 6.26
CA GLU A 25 -7.98 16.26 6.46
C GLU A 25 -7.63 16.96 5.15
N CYS A 26 -7.46 16.21 4.06
CA CYS A 26 -7.26 16.79 2.74
C CYS A 26 -8.48 17.62 2.30
N LEU A 27 -9.70 17.12 2.53
CA LEU A 27 -10.92 17.88 2.28
C LEU A 27 -10.96 19.17 3.11
N LYS A 28 -10.71 19.09 4.43
CA LYS A 28 -10.64 20.26 5.33
C LYS A 28 -9.60 21.29 4.86
N LYS A 29 -8.46 20.84 4.34
CA LYS A 29 -7.36 21.70 3.89
C LYS A 29 -7.63 22.37 2.55
N TYR A 30 -8.13 21.64 1.56
CA TYR A 30 -8.26 22.12 0.18
C TYR A 30 -9.65 22.67 -0.13
N CYS A 31 -10.68 22.22 0.59
CA CYS A 31 -12.07 22.67 0.45
C CYS A 31 -12.65 23.07 1.83
N PRO A 32 -12.06 24.03 2.56
CA PRO A 32 -12.45 24.36 3.93
C PRO A 32 -13.90 24.83 4.05
N SER A 33 -14.44 25.50 3.02
CA SER A 33 -15.83 25.94 2.99
C SER A 33 -16.83 24.80 2.89
N GLU A 34 -16.41 23.64 2.39
CA GLU A 34 -17.27 22.47 2.15
C GLU A 34 -17.15 21.44 3.29
N ALA A 35 -16.03 21.42 4.01
CA ALA A 35 -15.76 20.43 5.04
C ALA A 35 -16.72 20.50 6.25
N ASP A 36 -17.26 21.69 6.55
CA ASP A 36 -18.22 21.90 7.65
C ASP A 36 -19.69 21.77 7.20
N ILE A 37 -19.95 21.55 5.91
CA ILE A 37 -21.31 21.57 5.32
C ILE A 37 -21.96 20.18 5.32
N PHE A 38 -21.17 19.11 5.23
CA PHE A 38 -21.70 17.76 5.02
C PHE A 38 -21.76 16.95 6.31
N ASP A 39 -22.97 16.52 6.68
CA ASP A 39 -23.22 15.57 7.77
C ASP A 39 -22.71 14.14 7.43
N ASP A 40 -22.67 13.77 6.14
CA ASP A 40 -22.19 12.47 5.63
C ASP A 40 -21.21 12.67 4.45
N ILE A 41 -20.03 12.04 4.48
CA ILE A 41 -19.01 12.17 3.43
C ILE A 41 -18.84 10.86 2.66
N ASN A 42 -19.21 10.86 1.38
CA ASN A 42 -18.91 9.75 0.47
C ASN A 42 -17.60 10.02 -0.27
N ILE A 43 -16.63 9.11 -0.15
CA ILE A 43 -15.30 9.28 -0.73
C ILE A 43 -15.12 8.33 -1.91
N LEU A 44 -14.94 8.88 -3.12
CA LEU A 44 -14.61 8.09 -4.31
C LEU A 44 -13.08 8.04 -4.49
N CYS A 45 -12.52 6.84 -4.34
CA CYS A 45 -11.12 6.51 -4.52
C CYS A 45 -10.92 5.87 -5.89
N VAL A 46 -10.17 6.53 -6.79
CA VAL A 46 -9.89 6.01 -8.14
C VAL A 46 -8.40 5.72 -8.28
N GLY A 47 -8.04 4.47 -8.60
CA GLY A 47 -6.67 4.06 -8.86
C GLY A 47 -5.72 4.26 -7.68
N MET A 48 -6.20 4.01 -6.46
CA MET A 48 -5.36 4.09 -5.25
C MET A 48 -4.45 2.89 -5.10
N THR A 49 -4.80 1.76 -5.72
CA THR A 49 -4.03 0.51 -5.82
C THR A 49 -3.87 -0.31 -4.53
N ASP A 50 -4.02 0.32 -3.36
CA ASP A 50 -3.91 -0.29 -2.05
C ASP A 50 -4.78 0.43 -0.98
N SER A 51 -4.81 -0.12 0.24
CA SER A 51 -5.68 0.33 1.34
C SER A 51 -5.14 1.49 2.19
N ARG A 52 -3.93 2.01 1.96
CA ARG A 52 -3.21 2.90 2.88
C ARG A 52 -3.96 4.19 3.21
N HIS A 53 -4.57 4.85 2.23
CA HIS A 53 -5.32 6.09 2.48
C HIS A 53 -6.61 5.81 3.24
N ILE A 54 -7.28 4.69 2.97
CA ILE A 54 -8.47 4.28 3.71
C ILE A 54 -8.06 4.01 5.16
N LEU A 55 -7.01 3.21 5.38
CA LEU A 55 -6.50 2.88 6.70
C LEU A 55 -6.08 4.15 7.48
N ARG A 56 -5.36 5.08 6.83
CA ARG A 56 -4.95 6.34 7.44
C ARG A 56 -6.13 7.23 7.79
N THR A 57 -7.10 7.38 6.88
CA THR A 57 -8.30 8.18 7.12
C THR A 57 -9.11 7.60 8.28
N LEU A 58 -9.30 6.28 8.33
CA LEU A 58 -10.06 5.65 9.41
C LEU A 58 -9.33 5.74 10.76
N SER A 59 -8.03 5.45 10.79
CA SER A 59 -7.25 5.45 12.03
C SER A 59 -7.09 6.84 12.64
N SER A 60 -6.83 7.88 11.85
CA SER A 60 -6.66 9.25 12.35
C SER A 60 -7.97 9.83 12.92
N ASN A 61 -9.08 9.70 12.20
CA ASN A 61 -10.36 10.27 12.63
C ASN A 61 -11.00 9.50 13.80
N ALA A 62 -10.57 8.26 14.05
CA ALA A 62 -10.96 7.54 15.25
C ALA A 62 -10.45 8.20 16.55
N THR A 63 -9.53 9.16 16.49
CA THR A 63 -8.84 9.75 17.65
C THR A 63 -9.26 11.19 18.00
N GLU A 64 -9.98 11.90 17.11
CA GLU A 64 -10.26 13.35 17.21
C GLU A 64 -11.32 13.77 18.27
N THR A 65 -11.67 12.96 19.27
CA THR A 65 -12.71 13.32 20.25
C THR A 65 -12.17 13.66 21.64
N ASP A 66 -11.66 14.88 21.81
CA ASP A 66 -11.38 15.48 23.14
C ASP A 66 -12.27 16.68 23.49
N LYS A 67 -13.26 17.03 22.65
CA LYS A 67 -14.22 18.12 22.94
C LYS A 67 -15.69 17.74 23.10
N PHE A 68 -16.08 16.47 22.95
CA PHE A 68 -17.48 16.06 23.16
C PHE A 68 -17.59 14.67 23.80
N LYS A 69 -17.28 14.60 25.11
CA LYS A 69 -17.53 13.42 25.96
C LYS A 69 -19.02 13.06 26.16
N THR A 70 -19.95 13.65 25.40
CA THR A 70 -21.41 13.36 25.47
C THR A 70 -22.05 13.05 24.11
N VAL A 71 -21.27 12.90 23.03
CA VAL A 71 -21.79 12.59 21.68
C VAL A 71 -21.26 11.24 21.15
N ILE A 72 -20.60 10.44 22.00
CA ILE A 72 -19.91 9.20 21.59
C ILE A 72 -20.87 8.06 21.19
N ILE A 73 -22.17 8.18 21.50
CA ILE A 73 -23.22 7.28 20.98
C ILE A 73 -23.89 7.85 19.71
N ILE A 74 -23.72 9.15 19.42
CA ILE A 74 -24.31 9.84 18.27
C ILE A 74 -23.30 9.97 17.10
N LEU A 75 -22.00 10.00 17.34
CA LEU A 75 -20.96 10.16 16.30
C LEU A 75 -20.63 8.87 15.54
N LEU A 76 -20.74 7.69 16.17
CA LEU A 76 -20.81 6.44 15.41
C LEU A 76 -22.10 6.37 14.57
N CYS A 77 -23.10 7.24 14.81
CA CYS A 77 -24.35 7.31 14.05
C CYS A 77 -24.46 8.40 12.99
N LYS A 78 -23.48 9.31 12.86
CA LYS A 78 -23.59 10.42 11.91
C LYS A 78 -22.60 10.42 10.75
N PHE A 79 -21.45 9.75 10.85
CA PHE A 79 -20.55 9.59 9.70
C PHE A 79 -20.69 8.19 9.14
N SER A 80 -21.59 8.02 8.17
CA SER A 80 -21.63 6.81 7.35
C SER A 80 -20.66 6.95 6.18
N ASP A 81 -19.37 7.17 6.46
CA ASP A 81 -18.39 7.39 5.40
C ASP A 81 -18.23 6.13 4.56
N GLN A 82 -18.76 6.19 3.34
CA GLN A 82 -18.67 5.12 2.37
C GLN A 82 -17.49 5.41 1.46
N PHE A 83 -16.54 4.49 1.41
CA PHE A 83 -15.47 4.53 0.42
C PHE A 83 -15.94 3.79 -0.82
N TYR A 84 -16.03 4.48 -1.93
CA TYR A 84 -16.24 3.89 -3.23
C TYR A 84 -14.88 3.69 -3.88
N VAL A 85 -14.52 2.46 -4.25
CA VAL A 85 -13.20 2.18 -4.82
C VAL A 85 -13.31 1.75 -6.25
N VAL A 86 -12.51 2.40 -7.09
CA VAL A 86 -12.44 2.15 -8.51
C VAL A 86 -11.04 1.72 -8.94
N GLU A 87 -10.94 0.50 -9.43
CA GLU A 87 -9.67 -0.11 -9.84
C GLU A 87 -9.75 -0.70 -11.24
N ALA A 88 -8.60 -0.73 -11.92
CA ALA A 88 -8.49 -1.26 -13.29
C ALA A 88 -8.32 -2.79 -13.31
N PHE A 89 -7.78 -3.39 -12.24
CA PHE A 89 -7.48 -4.82 -12.16
C PHE A 89 -8.24 -5.46 -11.00
N HIS A 90 -8.72 -6.69 -11.19
CA HIS A 90 -9.46 -7.42 -10.16
C HIS A 90 -8.52 -7.86 -9.03
N GLU A 91 -7.23 -8.05 -9.34
CA GLU A 91 -6.21 -8.41 -8.38
C GLU A 91 -5.89 -7.28 -7.39
N THR A 92 -5.86 -6.02 -7.84
CA THR A 92 -5.65 -4.86 -6.93
C THR A 92 -6.84 -4.73 -5.98
N TYR A 93 -8.04 -4.93 -6.51
CA TYR A 93 -9.28 -4.97 -5.74
C TYR A 93 -9.28 -6.06 -4.67
N ALA A 94 -8.99 -7.31 -5.04
CA ALA A 94 -8.90 -8.43 -4.12
C ALA A 94 -7.84 -8.19 -3.04
N ARG A 95 -6.69 -7.62 -3.41
CA ARG A 95 -5.62 -7.28 -2.45
C ARG A 95 -6.04 -6.20 -1.47
N MET A 96 -6.73 -5.15 -1.92
CA MET A 96 -7.24 -4.14 -1.01
C MET A 96 -8.26 -4.73 -0.02
N MET A 97 -9.13 -5.64 -0.48
CA MET A 97 -10.03 -6.40 0.42
C MET A 97 -9.23 -7.21 1.44
N LEU A 98 -8.17 -7.90 1.03
CA LEU A 98 -7.28 -8.64 1.93
C LEU A 98 -6.57 -7.73 2.94
N GLN A 99 -6.05 -6.58 2.51
CA GLN A 99 -5.36 -5.64 3.39
C GLN A 99 -6.31 -5.06 4.44
N LEU A 100 -7.53 -4.68 4.05
CA LEU A 100 -8.56 -4.19 4.99
C LEU A 100 -9.07 -5.31 5.90
N TYR A 101 -9.27 -6.52 5.37
CA TYR A 101 -9.57 -7.70 6.18
C TYR A 101 -8.51 -7.93 7.26
N THR A 102 -7.23 -7.83 6.89
CA THR A 102 -6.11 -7.97 7.82
C THR A 102 -6.09 -6.85 8.85
N ALA A 103 -6.36 -5.61 8.43
CA ALA A 103 -6.38 -4.46 9.33
C ALA A 103 -7.48 -4.54 10.39
N LEU A 104 -8.64 -5.10 10.02
CA LEU A 104 -9.82 -5.25 10.88
C LEU A 104 -9.89 -6.60 11.61
N GLU A 105 -8.83 -7.41 11.53
CA GLU A 105 -8.78 -8.69 12.23
C GLU A 105 -8.89 -8.48 13.75
N CYS A 106 -9.72 -9.28 14.43
CA CYS A 106 -9.95 -9.10 15.86
C CYS A 106 -8.68 -9.41 16.67
N SER A 107 -8.35 -8.56 17.65
CA SER A 107 -7.15 -8.74 18.49
C SER A 107 -7.17 -10.00 19.34
N THR A 108 -8.34 -10.56 19.60
CA THR A 108 -8.48 -11.87 20.27
C THR A 108 -7.96 -13.02 19.42
N ARG A 109 -7.93 -12.86 18.09
CA ARG A 109 -7.43 -13.87 17.13
C ARG A 109 -5.98 -13.59 16.74
N VAL A 110 -5.64 -12.32 16.49
CA VAL A 110 -4.31 -11.90 16.03
C VAL A 110 -3.89 -10.67 16.80
N ASN A 111 -2.83 -10.80 17.61
CA ASN A 111 -2.30 -9.67 18.37
C ASN A 111 -1.76 -8.56 17.44
N LEU A 112 -1.57 -7.35 17.96
CA LEU A 112 -1.13 -6.19 17.18
C LEU A 112 0.20 -6.41 16.43
N GLN A 113 1.15 -7.13 17.03
CA GLN A 113 2.46 -7.38 16.42
C GLN A 113 2.30 -8.27 15.18
N ASP A 114 1.68 -9.44 15.34
CA ASP A 114 1.46 -10.37 14.23
C ASP A 114 0.57 -9.73 13.16
N LYS A 115 -0.44 -8.94 13.55
CA LYS A 115 -1.31 -8.19 12.62
C LYS A 115 -0.51 -7.20 11.77
N THR A 116 0.41 -6.45 12.39
CA THR A 116 1.30 -5.49 11.71
C THR A 116 2.19 -6.21 10.71
N GLU A 117 2.80 -7.33 11.14
CA GLU A 117 3.70 -8.11 10.29
C GLU A 117 2.96 -8.76 9.12
N PHE A 118 1.79 -9.38 9.37
CA PHE A 118 0.95 -9.95 8.31
C PHE A 118 0.56 -8.89 7.28
N TYR A 119 0.14 -7.71 7.74
CA TYR A 119 -0.22 -6.61 6.86
C TYR A 119 0.94 -6.21 5.95
N LEU A 120 2.14 -5.96 6.53
CA LEU A 120 3.31 -5.51 5.78
C LEU A 120 3.86 -6.59 4.84
N GLU A 121 3.90 -7.86 5.28
CA GLU A 121 4.26 -8.99 4.44
C GLU A 121 3.33 -9.14 3.23
N ILE A 122 2.02 -9.09 3.47
CA ILE A 122 1.02 -9.11 2.40
C ILE A 122 1.19 -7.90 1.49
N PHE A 123 1.50 -6.72 2.04
CA PHE A 123 1.60 -5.45 1.33
C PHE A 123 2.76 -5.43 0.32
N GLY A 124 3.97 -5.85 0.72
CA GLY A 124 5.18 -5.55 -0.05
C GLY A 124 6.20 -6.66 -0.25
N ASN A 125 6.04 -7.84 0.35
CA ASN A 125 7.02 -8.92 0.21
C ASN A 125 6.60 -9.95 -0.84
N ILE A 126 7.53 -10.34 -1.72
CA ILE A 126 7.27 -11.43 -2.67
C ILE A 126 7.29 -12.82 -2.03
N MET A 127 8.02 -12.98 -0.91
CA MET A 127 8.03 -14.19 -0.08
C MET A 127 7.51 -13.86 1.31
N ILE A 128 6.74 -14.75 1.90
CA ILE A 128 6.12 -14.59 3.21
C ILE A 128 6.41 -15.81 4.08
N ARG A 129 6.21 -15.66 5.39
CA ARG A 129 6.35 -16.76 6.34
C ARG A 129 5.22 -17.77 6.18
N ASP A 130 5.46 -19.01 6.59
CA ASP A 130 4.44 -20.07 6.62
C ASP A 130 3.19 -19.67 7.41
N VAL A 131 3.34 -18.92 8.51
CA VAL A 131 2.22 -18.45 9.33
C VAL A 131 1.37 -17.44 8.55
N THR A 132 2.00 -16.46 7.91
CA THR A 132 1.34 -15.48 7.05
C THR A 132 0.66 -16.16 5.85
N TYR A 133 1.27 -17.20 5.28
CA TYR A 133 0.67 -17.98 4.21
C TYR A 133 -0.60 -18.71 4.67
N LYS A 134 -0.57 -19.36 5.84
CA LYS A 134 -1.77 -19.97 6.44
C LYS A 134 -2.87 -18.94 6.72
N TYR A 135 -2.48 -17.75 7.19
CA TYR A 135 -3.40 -16.62 7.39
C TYR A 135 -4.04 -16.19 6.05
N LEU A 136 -3.24 -16.02 5.00
CA LEU A 136 -3.70 -15.70 3.64
C LEU A 136 -4.71 -16.72 3.11
N ILE A 137 -4.47 -18.03 3.30
CA ILE A 137 -5.42 -19.07 2.91
C ILE A 137 -6.77 -18.90 3.63
N ASN A 138 -6.74 -18.65 4.93
CA ASN A 138 -7.96 -18.47 5.72
C ASN A 138 -8.73 -17.23 5.28
N ALA A 139 -8.04 -16.09 5.15
CA ALA A 139 -8.62 -14.86 4.61
C ALA A 139 -9.21 -15.08 3.22
N ALA A 140 -8.52 -15.80 2.33
CA ALA A 140 -9.03 -16.13 1.00
C ALA A 140 -10.33 -16.97 1.06
N ASN A 141 -10.42 -17.96 1.96
CA ASN A 141 -11.64 -18.76 2.14
C ASN A 141 -12.82 -17.89 2.60
N ASP A 142 -12.59 -16.97 3.53
CA ASP A 142 -13.62 -16.08 4.06
C ASP A 142 -14.06 -15.06 3.01
N LEU A 143 -13.12 -14.48 2.26
CA LEU A 143 -13.41 -13.59 1.13
C LEU A 143 -14.13 -14.32 -0.01
N ILE A 144 -13.84 -15.61 -0.26
CA ILE A 144 -14.59 -16.43 -1.24
C ILE A 144 -16.06 -16.51 -0.84
N ARG A 145 -16.36 -16.79 0.44
CA ARG A 145 -17.74 -16.86 0.94
C ARG A 145 -18.49 -15.54 0.75
N LEU A 146 -17.79 -14.42 0.99
CA LEU A 146 -18.32 -13.08 0.73
C LEU A 146 -18.62 -12.87 -0.76
N VAL A 147 -17.67 -13.10 -1.67
CA VAL A 147 -17.87 -12.85 -3.11
C VAL A 147 -18.85 -13.83 -3.76
N THR A 148 -19.13 -14.98 -3.14
CA THR A 148 -20.10 -16.00 -3.62
C THR A 148 -21.48 -15.92 -2.96
N ASN A 149 -21.74 -14.93 -2.10
CA ASN A 149 -23.03 -14.76 -1.39
C ASN A 149 -23.43 -15.94 -0.48
N LEU A 150 -22.48 -16.71 0.03
CA LEU A 150 -22.74 -17.83 0.95
C LEU A 150 -22.65 -17.36 2.41
N GLY A 151 -23.64 -16.59 2.87
CA GLY A 151 -23.80 -16.15 4.26
C GLY A 151 -22.70 -15.19 4.73
N CYS A 152 -23.05 -13.89 4.83
CA CYS A 152 -22.07 -12.88 5.23
C CYS A 152 -21.56 -13.14 6.65
N LEU A 153 -20.27 -13.46 6.78
CA LEU A 153 -19.58 -13.45 8.08
C LEU A 153 -19.66 -12.03 8.64
N THR A 154 -19.98 -11.89 9.93
CA THR A 154 -20.19 -10.59 10.59
C THR A 154 -19.05 -9.56 10.37
N PRO A 155 -17.75 -9.90 10.39
CA PRO A 155 -16.69 -8.92 10.11
C PRO A 155 -16.58 -8.51 8.63
N LEU A 156 -17.17 -9.26 7.70
CA LEU A 156 -17.11 -9.00 6.26
C LEU A 156 -18.21 -8.07 5.75
N LYS A 157 -19.14 -7.63 6.62
CA LYS A 157 -20.18 -6.67 6.27
C LYS A 157 -19.61 -5.31 5.85
N ILE A 158 -18.33 -5.08 6.11
CA ILE A 158 -17.63 -3.88 5.66
C ILE A 158 -17.53 -3.75 4.14
N PHE A 159 -17.68 -4.85 3.40
CA PHE A 159 -17.59 -4.87 1.95
C PHE A 159 -18.98 -4.99 1.32
N ASN A 160 -19.33 -4.01 0.50
CA ASN A 160 -20.54 -4.02 -0.30
C ASN A 160 -20.20 -4.22 -1.78
N LEU A 161 -20.51 -5.42 -2.27
CA LEU A 161 -20.22 -5.87 -3.63
C LEU A 161 -21.37 -5.61 -4.62
N THR A 162 -22.39 -4.85 -4.24
CA THR A 162 -23.61 -4.65 -5.04
C THR A 162 -23.33 -4.00 -6.41
N TYR A 163 -22.29 -3.17 -6.49
CA TYR A 163 -21.90 -2.51 -7.74
C TYR A 163 -21.02 -3.36 -8.66
N LEU A 164 -20.56 -4.53 -8.20
CA LEU A 164 -19.83 -5.47 -9.05
C LEU A 164 -20.79 -6.33 -9.88
N LYS A 165 -20.47 -6.46 -11.16
CA LYS A 165 -21.14 -7.41 -12.06
C LYS A 165 -20.82 -8.84 -11.63
N PHE A 166 -21.74 -9.77 -11.92
CA PHE A 166 -21.51 -11.20 -11.65
C PHE A 166 -20.17 -11.72 -12.21
N LYS A 167 -19.83 -11.35 -13.45
CA LYS A 167 -18.53 -11.72 -14.05
C LYS A 167 -17.33 -11.22 -13.24
N GLU A 168 -17.41 -10.03 -12.65
CA GLU A 168 -16.30 -9.46 -11.85
C GLU A 168 -16.16 -10.23 -10.53
N ARG A 169 -17.29 -10.64 -9.94
CA ARG A 169 -17.31 -11.50 -8.75
C ARG A 169 -16.74 -12.89 -9.03
N ASP A 170 -17.05 -13.49 -10.19
CA ASP A 170 -16.47 -14.75 -10.63
C ASP A 170 -14.93 -14.65 -10.80
N MET A 171 -14.46 -13.51 -11.32
CA MET A 171 -13.01 -13.23 -11.43
C MET A 171 -12.36 -13.10 -10.06
N LEU A 172 -13.00 -12.40 -9.11
CA LEU A 172 -12.52 -12.32 -7.72
C LEU A 172 -12.46 -13.71 -7.07
N GLU A 173 -13.51 -14.52 -7.22
CA GLU A 173 -13.52 -15.89 -6.71
C GLU A 173 -12.36 -16.72 -7.30
N SER A 174 -12.10 -16.60 -8.60
CA SER A 174 -11.00 -17.29 -9.26
C SER A 174 -9.62 -16.86 -8.71
N ILE A 175 -9.42 -15.56 -8.47
CA ILE A 175 -8.18 -15.02 -7.88
C ILE A 175 -7.99 -15.56 -6.46
N LEU A 176 -9.03 -15.50 -5.63
CA LEU A 176 -8.97 -15.97 -4.24
C LEU A 176 -8.76 -17.49 -4.17
N LYS A 177 -9.33 -18.27 -5.11
CA LYS A 177 -9.03 -19.71 -5.23
C LYS A 177 -7.55 -19.95 -5.55
N PHE A 178 -6.97 -19.17 -6.45
CA PHE A 178 -5.55 -19.24 -6.75
C PHE A 178 -4.67 -18.96 -5.52
N TRP A 179 -5.04 -18.01 -4.65
CA TRP A 179 -4.30 -17.72 -3.42
C TRP A 179 -4.23 -18.90 -2.45
N ARG A 180 -5.23 -19.78 -2.45
CA ARG A 180 -5.23 -20.99 -1.61
C ARG A 180 -4.13 -21.97 -1.99
N GLY A 181 -3.66 -21.95 -3.23
CA GLY A 181 -2.56 -22.78 -3.71
C GLY A 181 -2.88 -24.25 -3.95
N ASN A 182 -4.15 -24.66 -3.84
CA ASN A 182 -4.56 -26.08 -3.88
C ASN A 182 -4.81 -26.62 -5.31
N ASP A 183 -4.83 -25.76 -6.32
CA ASP A 183 -5.38 -26.08 -7.64
C ASP A 183 -4.31 -26.58 -8.64
N GLY A 184 -3.15 -27.04 -8.16
CA GLY A 184 -2.00 -27.40 -9.00
C GLY A 184 -1.33 -26.21 -9.71
N THR A 185 -1.74 -24.99 -9.37
CA THR A 185 -1.22 -23.75 -9.96
C THR A 185 0.21 -23.48 -9.52
N LYS A 186 1.12 -23.47 -10.50
CA LYS A 186 2.53 -23.16 -10.28
C LYS A 186 2.72 -21.64 -10.23
N PHE A 187 3.26 -21.16 -9.13
CA PHE A 187 3.71 -19.78 -8.98
C PHE A 187 4.95 -19.78 -8.10
N ASP A 188 6.05 -19.30 -8.66
CA ASP A 188 7.34 -19.15 -8.00
C ASP A 188 7.69 -17.65 -8.06
N ALA A 189 7.37 -16.93 -6.98
CA ALA A 189 7.50 -15.48 -6.93
C ALA A 189 8.96 -15.05 -7.10
N GLY A 190 9.90 -15.78 -6.49
CA GLY A 190 11.33 -15.52 -6.61
C GLY A 190 11.83 -15.62 -8.05
N LYS A 191 11.45 -16.68 -8.77
CA LYS A 191 11.77 -16.79 -10.21
C LYS A 191 11.12 -15.71 -11.05
N CYS A 192 9.87 -15.34 -10.76
CA CYS A 192 9.20 -14.24 -11.47
C CYS A 192 9.92 -12.90 -11.27
N TRP A 193 10.38 -12.64 -10.04
CA TRP A 193 11.14 -11.43 -9.72
C TRP A 193 12.50 -11.40 -10.42
N ASP A 194 13.29 -12.47 -10.30
CA ASP A 194 14.61 -12.60 -10.96
C ASP A 194 14.48 -12.46 -12.48
N TYR A 195 13.46 -13.06 -13.09
CA TYR A 195 13.19 -12.90 -14.52
C TYR A 195 12.94 -11.44 -14.91
N ARG A 196 12.11 -10.71 -14.15
CA ARG A 196 11.88 -9.28 -14.40
C ARG A 196 13.14 -8.46 -14.20
N LEU A 197 13.93 -8.76 -13.17
CA LEU A 197 15.16 -8.05 -12.87
C LEU A 197 16.18 -8.23 -14.01
N ARG A 198 16.36 -9.46 -14.50
CA ARG A 198 17.19 -9.76 -15.68
C ARG A 198 16.71 -9.02 -16.92
N LYS A 199 15.40 -9.04 -17.19
CA LYS A 199 14.83 -8.34 -18.33
C LYS A 199 15.04 -6.83 -18.25
N HIS A 200 14.86 -6.23 -17.07
CA HIS A 200 15.03 -4.80 -16.86
C HIS A 200 16.50 -4.35 -16.96
N LEU A 201 17.43 -5.07 -16.33
CA LEU A 201 18.83 -4.67 -16.29
C LEU A 201 19.58 -5.04 -17.59
N GLY A 202 19.17 -6.10 -18.27
CA GLY A 202 19.78 -6.57 -19.51
C GLY A 202 21.27 -6.83 -19.31
N THR A 203 22.10 -6.22 -20.17
CA THR A 203 23.57 -6.32 -20.09
C THR A 203 24.16 -5.75 -18.81
N ARG A 204 23.40 -4.93 -18.06
CA ARG A 204 23.85 -4.32 -16.81
C ARG A 204 23.53 -5.18 -15.59
N TYR A 205 23.00 -6.39 -15.78
CA TYR A 205 22.69 -7.30 -14.67
C TYR A 205 23.93 -7.62 -13.81
N ASP A 206 25.11 -7.69 -14.41
CA ASP A 206 26.36 -7.92 -13.68
C ASP A 206 26.86 -6.69 -12.90
N ALA A 207 26.24 -5.52 -13.13
CA ALA A 207 26.56 -4.25 -12.47
C ALA A 207 25.47 -3.80 -11.47
N ILE A 208 24.68 -4.76 -10.95
CA ILE A 208 23.61 -4.51 -9.96
C ILE A 208 23.99 -3.52 -8.85
N PRO A 209 25.14 -3.68 -8.15
CA PRO A 209 25.47 -2.81 -7.02
C PRO A 209 25.52 -1.33 -7.41
N ASN A 210 26.12 -1.01 -8.56
CA ASN A 210 26.27 0.37 -9.02
C ASN A 210 24.92 0.98 -9.47
N ILE A 211 24.05 0.16 -10.08
CA ILE A 211 22.75 0.63 -10.56
C ILE A 211 21.83 0.90 -9.38
N PHE A 212 21.79 0.00 -8.40
CA PHE A 212 20.92 0.15 -7.24
C PHE A 212 21.34 1.33 -6.36
N ASP A 213 22.65 1.54 -6.20
CA ASP A 213 23.18 2.72 -5.50
C ASP A 213 22.79 4.02 -6.24
N TRP A 214 22.98 4.07 -7.56
CA TRP A 214 22.59 5.24 -8.37
C TRP A 214 21.08 5.52 -8.31
N ASP A 215 20.24 4.48 -8.47
CA ASP A 215 18.79 4.61 -8.37
C ASP A 215 18.37 5.13 -6.98
N CYS A 216 19.03 4.68 -5.91
CA CYS A 216 18.75 5.16 -4.57
C CYS A 216 19.19 6.61 -4.37
N SER A 217 20.47 6.91 -4.60
CA SER A 217 21.08 8.18 -4.25
C SER A 217 20.68 9.33 -5.18
N ILE A 218 20.32 9.03 -6.43
CA ILE A 218 19.88 10.05 -7.38
C ILE A 218 18.35 10.01 -7.49
N THR A 219 17.77 8.90 -7.94
CA THR A 219 16.33 8.90 -8.29
C THR A 219 15.43 9.02 -7.06
N LEU A 220 15.70 8.28 -5.99
CA LEU A 220 14.86 8.31 -4.78
C LEU A 220 15.17 9.53 -3.89
N HIS A 221 16.44 9.82 -3.63
CA HIS A 221 16.82 10.90 -2.72
C HIS A 221 16.55 12.29 -3.29
N ASP A 222 16.71 12.53 -4.61
CA ASP A 222 16.31 13.80 -5.24
C ASP A 222 14.79 14.04 -5.13
N ARG A 223 14.01 12.96 -5.02
CA ARG A 223 12.56 12.99 -4.77
C ARG A 223 12.19 13.03 -3.28
N LYS A 224 13.16 13.36 -2.42
CA LYS A 224 13.01 13.53 -0.95
C LYS A 224 12.72 12.24 -0.17
N ALA A 225 12.83 11.06 -0.78
CA ALA A 225 12.71 9.78 -0.08
C ALA A 225 14.03 9.38 0.63
N THR A 226 14.59 10.30 1.42
CA THR A 226 15.93 10.14 2.03
C THR A 226 15.99 9.14 3.18
N THR A 227 14.85 8.76 3.75
CA THR A 227 14.76 7.74 4.81
C THR A 227 15.07 6.35 4.29
N VAL A 228 14.83 6.09 2.99
CA VAL A 228 15.17 4.82 2.36
C VAL A 228 16.69 4.78 2.16
N ASN A 229 17.35 3.91 2.90
CA ASN A 229 18.80 3.78 2.81
C ASN A 229 19.23 2.84 1.66
N ALA A 230 20.45 3.03 1.16
CA ALA A 230 20.95 2.28 0.01
C ALA A 230 20.99 0.75 0.25
N LYS A 231 21.24 0.30 1.49
CA LYS A 231 21.31 -1.13 1.81
C LYS A 231 19.93 -1.79 1.74
N GLU A 232 18.92 -1.20 2.38
CA GLU A 232 17.55 -1.75 2.36
C GLU A 232 16.94 -1.66 0.96
N TYR A 233 17.22 -0.58 0.22
CA TYR A 233 16.76 -0.45 -1.16
C TYR A 233 17.39 -1.48 -2.08
N ALA A 234 18.72 -1.66 -2.02
CA ALA A 234 19.42 -2.66 -2.82
C ALA A 234 18.94 -4.08 -2.49
N TYR A 235 18.75 -4.37 -1.21
CA TYR A 235 18.24 -5.66 -0.76
C TYR A 235 16.83 -5.95 -1.29
N TRP A 236 15.92 -4.98 -1.19
CA TRP A 236 14.57 -5.09 -1.76
C TRP A 236 14.59 -5.23 -3.28
N ARG A 237 15.38 -4.42 -3.99
CA ARG A 237 15.54 -4.51 -5.46
C ARG A 237 16.01 -5.91 -5.89
N GLN A 238 16.94 -6.49 -5.14
CA GLN A 238 17.52 -7.80 -5.45
C GLN A 238 16.54 -8.95 -5.17
N HIS A 239 15.83 -8.91 -4.05
CA HIS A 239 15.08 -10.06 -3.53
C HIS A 239 13.56 -9.89 -3.53
N GLY A 240 13.03 -8.69 -3.79
CA GLY A 240 11.60 -8.36 -3.65
C GLY A 240 11.10 -8.40 -2.20
N MET A 241 12.00 -8.27 -1.23
CA MET A 241 11.74 -8.39 0.20
C MET A 241 11.89 -7.02 0.87
N ALA A 242 10.79 -6.42 1.32
CA ALA A 242 10.77 -5.09 1.94
C ALA A 242 10.75 -5.16 3.48
N PHE A 243 9.95 -6.08 4.03
CA PHE A 243 9.62 -6.12 5.45
C PHE A 243 10.01 -7.46 6.09
N GLU A 244 11.26 -7.56 6.53
CA GLU A 244 11.77 -8.70 7.32
C GLU A 244 11.88 -8.29 8.79
N LEU A 245 10.72 -8.17 9.44
CA LEU A 245 10.60 -7.61 10.79
C LEU A 245 11.02 -8.58 11.91
N ARG A 246 11.30 -9.84 11.56
CA ARG A 246 11.86 -10.86 12.46
C ARG A 246 12.93 -11.67 11.75
N GLU A 247 13.83 -12.23 12.54
CA GLU A 247 14.72 -13.30 12.09
C GLU A 247 13.91 -14.59 11.88
N ALA A 248 13.32 -14.74 10.71
CA ALA A 248 12.46 -15.85 10.34
C ALA A 248 12.70 -16.28 8.89
N ASN A 249 12.21 -17.47 8.55
CA ASN A 249 12.31 -17.99 7.18
C ASN A 249 11.14 -17.47 6.33
N TYR A 250 11.47 -16.72 5.27
CA TYR A 250 10.53 -16.23 4.26
C TYR A 250 10.65 -17.11 3.01
N ASN A 251 9.94 -18.23 3.00
CA ASN A 251 10.14 -19.33 2.04
C ASN A 251 8.89 -19.66 1.20
N VAL A 252 7.75 -19.00 1.43
CA VAL A 252 6.52 -19.24 0.67
C VAL A 252 6.22 -18.04 -0.23
N SER A 253 5.89 -18.30 -1.51
CA SER A 253 5.51 -17.22 -2.44
C SER A 253 4.23 -16.52 -1.99
N ASN A 254 4.27 -15.19 -1.94
CA ASN A 254 3.11 -14.35 -1.71
C ASN A 254 2.19 -14.37 -2.93
N ARG A 255 1.26 -15.32 -2.96
CA ARG A 255 0.29 -15.46 -4.05
C ARG A 255 -0.60 -14.24 -4.24
N SER A 256 -0.72 -13.36 -3.23
CA SER A 256 -1.49 -12.12 -3.37
C SER A 256 -0.88 -11.14 -4.37
N LEU A 257 0.45 -11.18 -4.59
CA LEU A 257 1.16 -10.35 -5.57
C LEU A 257 1.28 -10.97 -6.96
N ALA A 258 0.56 -12.06 -7.23
CA ALA A 258 0.51 -12.67 -8.55
C ALA A 258 -0.68 -12.13 -9.34
N SER A 259 -0.53 -12.08 -10.66
CA SER A 259 -1.66 -11.88 -11.56
C SER A 259 -1.61 -12.84 -12.75
N GLY A 260 -2.80 -13.29 -13.13
CA GLY A 260 -3.01 -14.23 -14.22
C GLY A 260 -3.02 -13.50 -15.56
N ARG A 261 -2.26 -14.02 -16.52
CA ARG A 261 -2.26 -13.53 -17.90
C ARG A 261 -2.47 -14.70 -18.85
N ILE A 262 -3.26 -14.46 -19.89
CA ILE A 262 -3.55 -15.49 -20.89
C ILE A 262 -2.40 -15.51 -21.90
N PHE A 263 -1.73 -16.65 -22.01
CA PHE A 263 -0.72 -16.90 -23.03
C PHE A 263 -1.17 -18.02 -23.94
N LYS A 264 -0.74 -17.96 -25.21
CA LYS A 264 -0.88 -19.07 -26.15
C LYS A 264 0.37 -19.93 -26.08
N ASN A 265 0.20 -21.23 -25.93
CA ASN A 265 1.32 -22.16 -26.07
C ASN A 265 1.69 -22.31 -27.57
N SER A 266 2.79 -23.01 -27.85
CA SER A 266 3.26 -23.26 -29.22
C SER A 266 2.26 -24.08 -30.06
N ALA A 267 1.33 -24.79 -29.41
CA ALA A 267 0.23 -25.53 -30.05
C ALA A 267 -1.02 -24.65 -30.31
N GLY A 268 -1.00 -23.38 -29.92
CA GLY A 268 -2.10 -22.42 -30.11
C GLY A 268 -3.17 -22.43 -29.01
N GLU A 269 -3.07 -23.33 -28.03
CA GLU A 269 -4.00 -23.40 -26.90
C GLU A 269 -3.74 -22.26 -25.91
N LYS A 270 -4.82 -21.73 -25.33
CA LYS A 270 -4.75 -20.64 -24.35
C LYS A 270 -4.66 -21.21 -22.94
N GLY A 271 -3.63 -20.82 -22.20
CA GLY A 271 -3.47 -21.12 -20.79
C GLY A 271 -3.32 -19.85 -19.96
N ILE A 272 -3.68 -19.90 -18.67
CA ILE A 272 -3.39 -18.83 -17.72
C ILE A 272 -2.02 -19.08 -17.11
N TYR A 273 -1.13 -18.10 -17.25
CA TYR A 273 0.15 -18.08 -16.57
C TYR A 273 0.09 -17.07 -15.42
N TRP A 274 0.41 -17.54 -14.21
CA TRP A 274 0.48 -16.71 -13.02
C TRP A 274 1.92 -16.22 -12.83
N GLY A 275 2.08 -14.90 -12.78
CA GLY A 275 3.39 -14.27 -12.61
C GLY A 275 3.29 -13.00 -11.78
N TYR A 276 4.44 -12.45 -11.42
CA TYR A 276 4.53 -11.11 -10.82
C TYR A 276 4.64 -10.08 -11.95
N TRP A 277 3.76 -9.08 -11.96
CA TRP A 277 3.69 -8.06 -13.02
C TRP A 277 3.80 -6.62 -12.51
N GLY A 278 4.34 -6.44 -11.31
CA GLY A 278 4.42 -5.14 -10.66
C GLY A 278 5.81 -4.54 -10.59
N ASP A 279 5.92 -3.49 -9.80
CA ASP A 279 7.06 -2.60 -9.74
C ASP A 279 8.29 -3.25 -9.07
N ILE A 280 9.43 -3.16 -9.74
CA ILE A 280 10.73 -3.60 -9.22
C ILE A 280 11.70 -2.44 -9.02
N ILE A 281 11.24 -1.19 -9.10
CA ILE A 281 12.00 0.07 -8.99
C ILE A 281 11.52 0.88 -7.80
N CYS A 282 10.23 1.15 -7.69
CA CYS A 282 9.69 1.98 -6.61
C CYS A 282 9.28 1.08 -5.44
N SER A 283 10.05 1.10 -4.35
CA SER A 283 9.85 0.22 -3.21
C SER A 283 8.54 0.48 -2.45
N PRO A 284 7.95 -0.54 -1.78
CA PRO A 284 6.81 -0.38 -0.87
C PRO A 284 7.06 0.63 0.26
N PHE A 285 8.33 0.93 0.58
CA PHE A 285 8.72 1.92 1.57
C PHE A 285 8.12 3.31 1.33
N LEU A 286 7.80 3.66 0.08
CA LEU A 286 7.18 4.95 -0.23
C LEU A 286 5.81 5.13 0.42
N ALA A 287 5.09 4.04 0.72
CA ALA A 287 3.76 4.09 1.29
C ALA A 287 3.76 4.47 2.78
N PHE A 288 4.70 3.93 3.54
CA PHE A 288 4.71 4.01 5.01
C PHE A 288 6.06 4.35 5.63
N GLY A 289 7.16 4.31 4.89
CA GLY A 289 8.54 4.40 5.39
C GLY A 289 9.22 5.75 5.18
N ILE A 290 8.56 6.70 4.52
CA ILE A 290 9.12 8.03 4.21
C ILE A 290 8.49 9.18 4.99
N ASP A 291 7.39 8.92 5.69
CA ASP A 291 6.69 9.91 6.50
C ASP A 291 6.90 9.64 7.99
N THR A 292 7.48 10.62 8.68
CA THR A 292 7.74 10.60 10.13
C THR A 292 6.98 11.71 10.86
N SER A 293 6.06 12.41 10.19
CA SER A 293 5.32 13.58 10.75
C SER A 293 4.61 13.24 12.06
N GLU A 294 4.06 12.04 12.15
CA GLU A 294 3.31 11.53 13.28
C GLU A 294 4.18 10.89 14.37
N CYS A 295 5.48 10.73 14.12
CA CYS A 295 6.43 10.30 15.14
C CYS A 295 7.82 10.86 14.83
N CYS A 296 8.07 12.08 15.31
CA CYS A 296 9.32 12.80 15.07
C CYS A 296 10.56 12.10 15.65
N ALA A 297 10.40 11.20 16.64
CA ALA A 297 11.49 10.35 17.13
C ALA A 297 12.13 9.53 16.00
N LEU A 298 11.36 9.16 14.97
CA LEU A 298 11.82 8.42 13.81
C LEU A 298 12.65 9.24 12.81
N SER A 299 12.57 10.57 12.85
CA SER A 299 13.41 11.45 12.00
C SER A 299 14.81 11.70 12.57
N ARG A 300 15.18 11.00 13.65
CA ARG A 300 16.48 11.15 14.29
C ARG A 300 17.61 10.85 13.32
N LEU A 301 18.59 11.76 13.24
CA LEU A 301 19.82 11.57 12.48
C LEU A 301 20.99 11.20 13.40
N VAL A 302 21.84 10.28 12.96
CA VAL A 302 23.12 9.92 13.57
C VAL A 302 24.19 10.03 12.50
N ASN A 303 25.17 10.91 12.70
CA ASN A 303 26.22 11.21 11.71
C ASN A 303 25.66 11.58 10.32
N GLY A 304 24.58 12.37 10.29
CA GLY A 304 23.94 12.82 9.05
C GLY A 304 23.14 11.74 8.30
N LYS A 305 22.94 10.56 8.90
CA LYS A 305 22.11 9.47 8.34
C LYS A 305 20.92 9.19 9.25
N HIS A 306 19.80 8.77 8.68
CA HIS A 306 18.62 8.34 9.46
C HIS A 306 18.97 7.17 10.38
N ALA A 307 18.57 7.29 11.65
CA ALA A 307 18.82 6.28 12.68
C ALA A 307 17.97 5.02 12.46
N TYR A 308 16.80 5.18 11.83
CA TYR A 308 15.84 4.12 11.58
C TYR A 308 15.68 3.89 10.08
N ALA A 309 15.59 2.62 9.70
CA ALA A 309 15.34 2.22 8.31
C ALA A 309 13.88 2.47 7.91
N ALA A 310 13.62 2.62 6.62
CA ALA A 310 12.27 2.82 6.12
C ALA A 310 11.34 1.63 6.42
N SER A 311 11.87 0.41 6.50
CA SER A 311 11.15 -0.77 6.99
C SER A 311 10.64 -0.61 8.44
N THR A 312 11.49 -0.12 9.35
CA THR A 312 11.14 0.17 10.75
C THR A 312 10.11 1.30 10.85
N ILE A 313 10.29 2.37 10.08
CA ILE A 313 9.33 3.48 10.03
C ILE A 313 7.96 2.97 9.55
N SER A 314 7.95 2.09 8.55
CA SER A 314 6.73 1.45 8.05
C SER A 314 6.05 0.58 9.11
N GLU A 315 6.81 -0.22 9.86
CA GLU A 315 6.30 -1.00 10.99
C GLU A 315 5.60 -0.12 12.02
N VAL A 316 6.28 0.95 12.48
CA VAL A 316 5.71 1.86 13.48
C VAL A 316 4.45 2.55 12.96
N ASN A 317 4.47 3.05 11.72
CA ASN A 317 3.34 3.76 11.15
C ASN A 317 2.13 2.84 10.97
N VAL A 318 2.31 1.63 10.41
CA VAL A 318 1.22 0.66 10.25
C VAL A 318 0.71 0.19 11.62
N ARG A 319 1.61 -0.16 12.54
CA ARG A 319 1.26 -0.56 13.91
C ARG A 319 0.41 0.50 14.61
N ARG A 320 0.80 1.77 14.50
CA ARG A 320 0.05 2.90 15.05
C ARG A 320 -1.36 2.94 14.46
N MET A 321 -1.49 2.92 13.12
CA MET A 321 -2.79 2.97 12.46
C MET A 321 -3.70 1.81 12.87
N LEU A 322 -3.15 0.59 12.95
CA LEU A 322 -3.90 -0.60 13.38
C LEU A 322 -4.38 -0.49 14.83
N TRP A 323 -3.54 0.03 15.74
CA TRP A 323 -3.94 0.23 17.13
C TRP A 323 -5.02 1.31 17.27
N GLN A 324 -4.87 2.44 16.57
CA GLN A 324 -5.84 3.53 16.58
C GLN A 324 -7.19 3.08 16.01
N LEU A 325 -7.17 2.29 14.93
CA LEU A 325 -8.37 1.72 14.32
C LEU A 325 -9.15 0.85 15.31
N GLU A 326 -8.46 0.06 16.12
CA GLU A 326 -9.07 -0.85 17.08
C GLU A 326 -9.52 -0.16 18.39
N ASN A 327 -8.74 0.82 18.87
CA ASN A 327 -8.95 1.41 20.20
C ASN A 327 -9.69 2.76 20.17
N HIS A 328 -9.84 3.35 18.98
CA HIS A 328 -10.45 4.67 18.76
C HIS A 328 -9.86 5.77 19.66
N LYS A 329 -8.53 5.75 19.80
CA LYS A 329 -7.74 6.67 20.63
C LYS A 329 -6.40 6.93 19.99
N GLU A 330 -5.74 8.02 20.39
CA GLU A 330 -4.35 8.27 20.03
C GLU A 330 -3.45 7.14 20.55
N CYS A 331 -2.59 6.61 19.69
CA CYS A 331 -1.70 5.51 20.05
C CYS A 331 -0.58 5.99 20.97
N PRO A 332 -0.45 5.43 22.18
CA PRO A 332 0.67 5.72 23.04
C PRO A 332 2.01 5.41 22.36
N LEU A 333 3.01 6.28 22.56
CA LEU A 333 4.32 6.13 21.93
C LEU A 333 5.00 4.78 22.24
N HIS A 334 4.88 4.28 23.47
CA HIS A 334 5.44 2.98 23.86
C HIS A 334 4.74 1.78 23.18
N ILE A 335 3.51 1.96 22.70
CA ILE A 335 2.83 0.96 21.88
C ILE A 335 3.29 1.06 20.44
N ALA A 336 3.34 2.27 19.88
CA ALA A 336 3.79 2.48 18.50
C ALA A 336 5.26 2.08 18.29
N ILE A 337 6.11 2.34 19.27
CA ILE A 337 7.55 2.06 19.24
C ILE A 337 7.99 1.28 20.48
N PRO A 338 7.74 -0.04 20.52
CA PRO A 338 8.05 -0.85 21.70
C PRO A 338 9.55 -1.00 21.99
N PHE A 339 10.41 -0.69 21.01
CA PHE A 339 11.87 -0.79 21.12
C PHE A 339 12.55 0.50 21.61
N LEU A 340 11.81 1.61 21.76
CA LEU A 340 12.35 2.86 22.29
C LEU A 340 12.13 2.88 23.81
N ASP A 341 13.21 2.84 24.59
CA ASP A 341 13.11 2.95 26.05
C ASP A 341 12.53 4.32 26.45
N SER A 342 11.46 4.30 27.25
CA SER A 342 10.79 5.49 27.78
C SER A 342 11.68 6.38 28.68
N SER A 343 12.89 5.92 29.02
CA SER A 343 13.89 6.67 29.79
C SER A 343 14.72 7.64 28.92
N THR A 344 14.67 7.50 27.59
CA THR A 344 15.40 8.39 26.65
C THR A 344 14.60 9.59 26.18
N THR A 345 13.29 9.65 26.45
CA THR A 345 12.42 10.75 26.04
C THR A 345 12.31 11.88 27.07
N SER A 346 12.78 11.70 28.30
CA SER A 346 12.63 12.69 29.37
C SER A 346 13.62 13.86 29.32
N ASN A 347 14.68 13.81 28.49
CA ASN A 347 15.73 14.84 28.50
C ASN A 347 16.02 15.55 27.17
N ASP A 348 15.44 15.17 26.03
CA ASP A 348 15.82 15.76 24.72
C ASP A 348 14.65 16.24 23.83
N PHE A 349 13.40 16.18 24.29
CA PHE A 349 12.25 16.71 23.54
C PHE A 349 11.56 17.86 24.29
N ASP A 350 12.19 19.03 24.26
CA ASP A 350 11.51 20.29 24.58
C ASP A 350 10.45 20.58 23.51
N ILE A 351 9.20 20.25 23.82
CA ILE A 351 8.02 20.74 23.11
C ILE A 351 7.74 22.17 23.61
N SER A 352 8.52 23.14 23.14
CA SER A 352 8.09 24.54 23.11
C SER A 352 8.78 25.29 21.97
N GLY A 353 8.10 25.32 20.81
CA GLY A 353 8.60 25.97 19.61
C GLY A 353 7.48 26.42 18.69
N LYS A 354 6.45 27.09 19.24
CA LYS A 354 5.57 27.93 18.42
C LYS A 354 6.38 29.14 17.97
N THR A 355 7.08 29.01 16.86
CA THR A 355 7.63 30.17 16.14
C THR A 355 6.68 30.49 15.00
N HIS A 356 5.94 31.59 15.18
CA HIS A 356 5.28 32.30 14.09
C HIS A 356 6.31 32.57 12.99
N VAL A 357 6.13 31.97 11.81
CA VAL A 357 6.80 32.43 10.59
C VAL A 357 5.81 33.33 9.87
N SER A 358 6.08 34.64 9.95
CA SER A 358 5.40 35.67 9.18
C SER A 358 5.61 35.43 7.70
N SER A 359 4.53 35.56 6.93
CA SER A 359 4.54 35.63 5.48
C SER A 359 5.35 36.84 5.00
N GLN A 360 6.44 36.59 4.27
CA GLN A 360 6.94 37.52 3.27
C GLN A 360 7.05 36.75 1.96
N TYR A 361 6.05 36.94 1.10
CA TYR A 361 6.11 36.61 -0.32
C TYR A 361 6.86 37.74 -1.01
N ASP A 362 8.07 37.48 -1.50
CA ASP A 362 8.68 38.30 -2.53
C ASP A 362 8.32 37.72 -3.90
N SER A 363 7.58 38.52 -4.66
CA SER A 363 7.24 38.29 -6.06
C SER A 363 8.47 38.52 -6.94
N VAL A 364 8.93 37.48 -7.63
CA VAL A 364 9.76 37.67 -8.83
C VAL A 364 9.11 36.91 -9.98
N VAL A 365 8.41 37.70 -10.79
CA VAL A 365 7.99 37.38 -12.15
C VAL A 365 9.23 37.14 -12.99
N ASN A 366 9.31 36.00 -13.68
CA ASN A 366 10.14 35.94 -14.88
C ASN A 366 9.48 35.06 -15.95
N ASN A 367 9.13 35.72 -17.04
CA ASN A 367 8.57 35.15 -18.26
C ASN A 367 9.65 34.34 -18.98
N GLY A 368 9.30 33.13 -19.43
CA GLY A 368 10.18 32.29 -20.24
C GLY A 368 9.37 31.27 -21.03
N THR A 369 8.79 31.71 -22.14
CA THR A 369 8.12 30.88 -23.15
C THR A 369 9.15 29.98 -23.85
N TYR A 370 8.95 28.67 -23.82
CA TYR A 370 9.58 27.76 -24.79
C TYR A 370 8.55 26.77 -25.32
N ASN A 371 8.11 27.04 -26.54
CA ASN A 371 7.45 26.09 -27.42
C ASN A 371 8.43 24.96 -27.77
N ASN A 372 7.93 23.73 -27.90
CA ASN A 372 8.35 22.80 -28.94
C ASN A 372 7.26 21.74 -29.09
N GLU A 373 6.37 22.01 -30.05
CA GLU A 373 5.75 21.00 -30.89
C GLU A 373 6.86 20.24 -31.67
N ASP A 374 6.48 19.11 -32.26
CA ASP A 374 7.30 18.19 -33.07
C ASP A 374 8.12 17.16 -32.28
N TYR A 375 7.59 15.93 -32.19
CA TYR A 375 8.18 14.72 -32.77
C TYR A 375 7.13 13.59 -32.76
N LEU A 376 6.07 13.77 -33.55
CA LEU A 376 5.23 12.69 -34.07
C LEU A 376 5.77 12.37 -35.46
N ASN A 377 6.59 11.32 -35.58
CA ASN A 377 6.68 10.44 -36.76
C ASN A 377 7.92 9.52 -36.65
N ASN A 378 7.70 8.28 -36.25
CA ASN A 378 8.26 7.16 -37.01
C ASN A 378 7.48 5.87 -36.74
N LYS A 379 6.77 5.42 -37.78
CA LYS A 379 6.20 4.08 -37.89
C LYS A 379 7.32 3.13 -38.28
N ASN A 380 7.49 2.07 -37.49
CA ASN A 380 7.55 0.66 -37.91
C ASN A 380 8.20 -0.12 -36.78
N ASP A 381 7.41 -0.86 -36.01
CA ASP A 381 7.76 -2.20 -35.56
C ASP A 381 6.52 -2.89 -34.97
N ASN A 382 6.21 -4.06 -35.52
CA ASN A 382 5.06 -4.89 -35.21
C ASN A 382 5.19 -5.50 -33.81
N TYR A 383 4.49 -4.94 -32.83
CA TYR A 383 4.12 -5.67 -31.61
C TYR A 383 2.61 -5.54 -31.39
N MET A 384 1.93 -6.69 -31.31
CA MET A 384 0.51 -6.79 -30.97
C MET A 384 0.28 -6.18 -29.58
N TYR A 385 -0.08 -4.90 -29.55
CA TYR A 385 -0.86 -4.33 -28.46
C TYR A 385 -2.25 -4.93 -28.54
N THR A 386 -2.58 -5.83 -27.61
CA THR A 386 -3.99 -6.07 -27.31
C THR A 386 -4.47 -4.84 -26.57
N ASP A 387 -5.22 -4.02 -27.28
CA ASP A 387 -5.94 -2.84 -26.82
C ASP A 387 -6.95 -3.30 -25.74
N SER A 388 -6.51 -3.35 -24.48
CA SER A 388 -7.42 -3.53 -23.35
C SER A 388 -8.03 -2.17 -23.08
N LYS A 389 -9.25 -1.95 -23.57
CA LYS A 389 -10.12 -0.88 -23.05
C LYS A 389 -10.18 -1.03 -21.53
N SER A 390 -9.47 -0.17 -20.79
CA SER A 390 -9.51 -0.12 -19.34
C SER A 390 -10.94 0.18 -18.93
N THR A 391 -11.66 -0.85 -18.52
CA THR A 391 -13.00 -0.72 -17.94
C THR A 391 -12.77 -0.53 -16.45
N TYR A 392 -13.29 0.56 -15.89
CA TYR A 392 -13.21 0.84 -14.46
C TYR A 392 -14.34 0.12 -13.71
N HIS A 393 -14.04 -0.44 -12.53
CA HIS A 393 -14.95 -1.30 -11.74
C HIS A 393 -15.15 -0.74 -10.32
N TYR A 394 -16.33 -0.92 -9.67
CA TYR A 394 -16.70 -0.21 -8.43
C TYR A 394 -16.92 -1.13 -7.22
N LEU A 395 -16.24 -0.87 -6.09
CA LEU A 395 -16.56 -1.38 -4.74
C LEU A 395 -17.26 -0.28 -3.95
N MET A 396 -18.17 -0.65 -3.06
CA MET A 396 -18.46 0.19 -1.90
C MET A 396 -17.92 -0.52 -0.65
N ILE A 397 -17.22 0.23 0.20
CA ILE A 397 -16.79 -0.21 1.52
C ILE A 397 -17.62 0.60 2.51
N GLN A 398 -18.43 -0.09 3.31
CA GLN A 398 -19.38 0.50 4.25
C GLN A 398 -19.04 0.01 5.65
N MET A 399 -18.55 0.87 6.54
CA MET A 399 -18.18 0.45 7.89
C MET A 399 -19.43 0.34 8.80
N ASP A 400 -19.59 -0.80 9.49
CA ASP A 400 -20.65 -1.04 10.47
C ASP A 400 -20.09 -0.87 11.89
N LYS A 401 -20.89 -0.29 12.78
CA LYS A 401 -20.49 0.16 14.14
C LYS A 401 -20.15 -0.99 15.10
N ASN A 402 -20.36 -2.23 14.68
CA ASN A 402 -20.27 -3.43 15.51
C ASN A 402 -19.11 -4.35 15.12
N ILE A 403 -18.16 -3.87 14.30
CA ILE A 403 -17.03 -4.66 13.81
C ILE A 403 -15.74 -4.10 14.42
N CYS A 404 -15.57 -4.32 15.72
CA CYS A 404 -14.29 -4.55 16.40
C CYS A 404 -14.58 -5.06 17.82
#